data_AF-A0AAD4Y6L5-F1
#
_entry.id   AF-A0AAD4Y6L5-F1
#
_cell.length_a   1.000
_cell.length_b   1.000
_cell.length_c   1.000
_cell.angle_alpha   90.00
_cell.angle_beta   90.00
_cell.angle_gamma   90.00
#
_symmetry.space_group_name_H-M   'P 1'
#
loop_
_entity.id
_entity.type
_entity.pdbx_description
1 polymer ?
#
loop_
_entity_poly.entity_id
_entity_poly.type
_entity_poly.pdbx_seq_one_letter_code
_entity_poly.pdbx_strand_id
1 'polypeptide(L)'
;MCVGTQPPRAPGSALLLLGLVLSAAAQPHCTGDTYPSGNRCCKECQPGYGMESRCIHNRDTVCSPCKPGYYNEAVNYEPCKPCTQCSQRGNSFRTPIQEEHTDANSSLAKI
;
A
#
# COMPACT_ATOMS: atom_id res chain seq x y z
N MET A 1 47.53 -62.40 35.75
CA MET A 1 47.82 -62.10 34.34
C MET A 1 46.74 -61.18 33.83
N CYS A 2 47.05 -59.92 33.55
CA CYS A 2 46.10 -58.95 33.01
C CYS A 2 46.12 -59.02 31.48
N VAL A 3 44.97 -59.07 30.84
CA VAL A 3 44.78 -58.66 29.44
C VAL A 3 43.69 -57.59 29.45
N GLY A 4 44.01 -56.41 28.92
CA GLY A 4 43.20 -55.21 29.03
C GLY A 4 42.27 -54.95 27.85
N THR A 5 41.54 -53.85 27.95
CA THR A 5 41.08 -53.05 26.80
C THR A 5 40.80 -51.63 27.29
N GLN A 6 41.55 -50.66 26.77
CA GLN A 6 41.47 -49.23 27.07
C GLN A 6 40.57 -48.57 26.02
N PRO A 7 39.65 -47.65 26.39
CA PRO A 7 38.77 -47.00 25.42
C PRO A 7 39.55 -45.99 24.55
N PRO A 8 39.18 -45.81 23.26
CA PRO A 8 39.91 -44.94 22.35
C PRO A 8 39.72 -43.46 22.71
N ARG A 9 40.84 -42.77 22.92
CA ARG A 9 40.92 -41.31 22.99
C ARG A 9 40.79 -40.74 21.58
N ALA A 10 39.64 -40.12 21.27
CA ALA A 10 39.47 -39.41 20.01
C ALA A 10 40.30 -38.11 20.01
N PRO A 11 41.04 -37.79 18.94
CA PRO A 11 41.73 -36.52 18.80
C PRO A 11 40.73 -35.42 18.42
N GLY A 12 40.91 -34.23 19.01
CA GLY A 12 40.04 -33.07 18.80
C GLY A 12 40.04 -32.62 17.34
N SER A 13 38.99 -33.01 16.62
CA SER A 13 38.60 -32.43 15.33
C SER A 13 37.29 -31.68 15.55
N ALA A 14 37.37 -30.54 16.23
CA ALA A 14 36.24 -29.62 16.36
C ALA A 14 36.24 -28.71 15.13
N LEU A 15 35.42 -29.10 14.17
CA LEU A 15 35.12 -28.39 12.93
C LEU A 15 34.84 -26.90 13.16
N LEU A 16 35.43 -26.07 12.30
CA LEU A 16 35.24 -24.63 12.16
C LEU A 16 33.74 -24.29 12.02
N LEU A 17 33.10 -23.82 13.10
CA LEU A 17 31.77 -23.21 13.01
C LEU A 17 31.93 -21.74 12.60
N LEU A 18 32.13 -21.51 11.30
CA LEU A 18 31.89 -20.21 10.69
C LEU A 18 30.40 -19.89 10.87
N GLY A 19 30.10 -19.04 11.86
CA GLY A 19 28.74 -18.57 12.13
C GLY A 19 28.21 -17.82 10.92
N LEU A 20 27.22 -18.43 10.24
CA LEU A 20 26.48 -17.80 9.16
C LEU A 20 25.73 -16.61 9.74
N VAL A 21 26.16 -15.39 9.39
CA VAL A 21 25.42 -14.17 9.70
C VAL A 21 24.20 -14.15 8.77
N LEU A 22 23.05 -14.66 9.23
CA LEU A 22 21.78 -14.45 8.54
C LEU A 22 21.38 -12.99 8.71
N SER A 23 21.74 -12.14 7.74
CA SER A 23 21.18 -10.80 7.65
C SER A 23 19.71 -10.92 7.27
N ALA A 24 18.82 -10.89 8.27
CA ALA A 24 17.41 -10.65 8.02
C ALA A 24 17.29 -9.23 7.43
N ALA A 25 16.80 -9.12 6.20
CA ALA A 25 16.37 -7.83 5.66
C ALA A 25 15.20 -7.34 6.50
N ALA A 26 15.49 -6.56 7.54
CA ALA A 26 14.48 -5.98 8.41
C ALA A 26 13.69 -4.94 7.61
N GLN A 27 12.55 -5.34 7.05
CA GLN A 27 11.60 -4.37 6.52
C GLN A 27 11.07 -3.50 7.67
N PRO A 28 10.80 -2.21 7.43
CA PRO A 28 10.23 -1.33 8.44
C PRO A 28 8.82 -1.81 8.83
N HIS A 29 8.50 -1.76 10.12
CA HIS A 29 7.13 -1.96 10.59
C HIS A 29 6.35 -0.66 10.39
N CYS A 30 5.37 -0.70 9.51
CA CYS A 30 4.51 0.43 9.18
C CYS A 30 3.15 0.26 9.87
N THR A 31 2.60 1.36 10.39
CA THR A 31 1.34 1.38 11.13
C THR A 31 0.38 2.39 10.51
N GLY A 32 -0.93 2.15 10.69
CA GLY A 32 -1.98 2.97 10.09
C GLY A 32 -1.99 2.90 8.56
N ASP A 33 -2.32 4.02 7.92
CA ASP A 33 -2.46 4.19 6.47
C ASP A 33 -1.11 4.27 5.74
N THR A 34 -0.19 3.35 6.04
CA THR A 34 1.16 3.35 5.49
C THR A 34 1.64 1.97 5.07
N TYR A 35 2.45 1.92 4.01
CA TYR A 35 3.03 0.70 3.47
C TYR A 35 4.57 0.77 3.45
N PRO A 36 5.27 -0.38 3.56
CA PRO A 36 6.73 -0.42 3.53
C PRO A 36 7.29 -0.19 2.13
N SER A 37 8.29 0.69 2.01
CA SER A 37 9.05 0.92 0.78
C SER A 37 10.53 1.13 1.12
N GLY A 38 11.35 0.11 0.86
CA GLY A 38 12.75 0.09 1.28
C GLY A 38 12.87 0.11 2.81
N ASN A 39 13.55 1.13 3.34
CA ASN A 39 13.81 1.33 4.77
C ASN A 39 12.86 2.34 5.44
N ARG A 40 11.72 2.67 4.82
CA ARG A 40 10.74 3.60 5.41
C ARG A 40 9.29 3.22 5.07
N CYS A 41 8.37 3.93 5.72
CA CYS A 41 6.94 3.82 5.51
C CYS A 41 6.44 4.97 4.65
N CYS A 42 5.56 4.66 3.70
CA CYS A 42 4.97 5.61 2.77
C CYS A 42 3.46 5.61 2.91
N LYS A 43 2.84 6.77 2.68
CA LYS A 43 1.39 6.92 2.85
C LYS A 43 0.61 6.25 1.72
N GLU A 44 -0.50 5.62 2.09
CA GLU A 44 -1.51 5.16 1.14
C GLU A 44 -2.43 6.30 0.69
N CYS A 45 -3.17 6.07 -0.39
CA CYS A 45 -4.11 7.05 -0.92
C CYS A 45 -5.43 6.97 -0.17
N GLN A 46 -6.00 8.13 0.17
CA GLN A 46 -7.27 8.25 0.87
C GLN A 46 -8.46 7.95 -0.07
N PRO A 47 -9.66 7.63 0.47
CA PRO A 47 -10.86 7.45 -0.33
C PRO A 47 -11.10 8.62 -1.29
N GLY A 48 -11.52 8.31 -2.52
CA GLY A 48 -11.67 9.28 -3.61
C GLY A 48 -10.39 9.59 -4.39
N TYR A 49 -9.23 9.05 -3.99
CA TYR A 49 -7.96 9.16 -4.70
C TYR A 49 -7.41 7.79 -5.11
N GLY A 50 -6.74 7.71 -6.24
CA GLY A 50 -6.03 6.51 -6.70
C GLY A 50 -4.52 6.72 -6.72
N MET A 51 -3.76 5.65 -6.46
CA MET A 51 -2.30 5.70 -6.53
C MET A 51 -1.83 5.79 -7.98
N GLU A 52 -1.10 6.85 -8.30
CA GLU A 52 -0.47 7.05 -9.60
C GLU A 52 0.97 6.50 -9.60
N SER A 53 1.69 6.73 -8.51
CA SER A 53 3.03 6.17 -8.32
C SER A 53 3.34 5.93 -6.85
N ARG A 54 4.01 4.82 -6.56
CA ARG A 54 4.56 4.54 -5.24
C ARG A 54 5.66 5.55 -4.91
N CYS A 55 5.81 5.84 -3.61
CA CYS A 55 6.98 6.55 -3.12
C CYS A 55 8.30 5.87 -3.54
N ILE A 56 9.31 6.69 -3.79
CA ILE A 56 10.71 6.28 -4.05
C ILE A 56 11.61 7.13 -3.16
N HIS A 57 12.81 6.68 -2.78
CA HIS A 57 13.76 7.31 -1.83
C HIS A 57 13.56 8.81 -1.46
N ASN A 58 13.42 9.72 -2.42
CA ASN A 58 13.25 11.16 -2.21
C ASN A 58 11.88 11.75 -2.62
N ARG A 59 10.89 10.93 -2.97
CA ARG A 59 9.54 11.33 -3.36
C ARG A 59 8.48 10.51 -2.63
N ASP A 60 7.41 11.18 -2.23
CA ASP A 60 6.26 10.54 -1.60
C ASP A 60 5.39 9.80 -2.61
N THR A 61 4.43 9.04 -2.08
CA THR A 61 3.36 8.47 -2.89
C THR A 61 2.61 9.58 -3.60
N VAL A 62 2.35 9.41 -4.89
CA VAL A 62 1.51 10.33 -5.67
C VAL A 62 0.11 9.73 -5.75
N CYS A 63 -0.86 10.48 -5.23
CA CYS A 63 -2.27 10.15 -5.25
C CYS A 63 -3.01 11.22 -6.06
N SER A 64 -3.85 10.79 -6.99
CA SER A 64 -4.61 11.69 -7.87
C SER A 64 -6.12 11.45 -7.67
N PRO A 65 -6.96 12.50 -7.68
CA PRO A 65 -8.39 12.35 -7.49
C PRO A 65 -8.99 11.48 -8.59
N CYS A 66 -9.95 10.64 -8.21
CA CYS A 66 -10.64 9.80 -9.19
C CYS A 66 -11.43 10.66 -10.17
N LYS A 67 -11.28 10.34 -11.46
CA LYS A 67 -12.05 11.00 -12.54
C LYS A 67 -13.53 10.61 -12.45
N PRO A 68 -14.45 11.40 -13.01
CA PRO A 68 -15.85 11.02 -13.13
C PRO A 68 -16.01 9.63 -13.75
N GLY A 69 -16.85 8.79 -13.15
CA GLY A 69 -17.03 7.39 -13.55
C GLY A 69 -16.00 6.41 -12.96
N TYR A 70 -15.09 6.88 -12.11
CA TYR A 70 -14.15 6.07 -11.34
C TYR A 70 -14.24 6.36 -9.84
N TYR A 71 -13.86 5.41 -9.00
CA TYR A 71 -13.93 5.51 -7.55
C TYR A 71 -12.80 4.74 -6.85
N ASN A 72 -12.56 5.08 -5.59
CA ASN A 72 -11.76 4.29 -4.66
C ASN A 72 -12.37 4.46 -3.27
N GLU A 73 -12.92 3.40 -2.68
CA GLU A 73 -13.72 3.50 -1.44
C GLU A 73 -12.91 3.46 -0.14
N ALA A 74 -11.65 3.02 -0.18
CA ALA A 74 -10.86 2.75 1.01
C ALA A 74 -9.49 3.42 0.95
N VAL A 75 -8.83 3.49 2.12
CA VAL A 75 -7.41 3.84 2.16
C VAL A 75 -6.61 2.65 1.64
N ASN A 76 -5.95 2.80 0.49
CA ASN A 76 -5.17 1.73 -0.13
C ASN A 76 -4.15 2.27 -1.16
N TYR A 77 -3.42 1.35 -1.79
CA TYR A 77 -2.48 1.61 -2.88
C TYR A 77 -3.04 1.29 -4.27
N GLU A 78 -4.34 1.05 -4.41
CA GLU A 78 -4.96 0.72 -5.69
C GLU A 78 -5.19 1.98 -6.55
N PRO A 79 -5.17 1.85 -7.89
CA PRO A 79 -5.68 2.90 -8.76
C PRO A 79 -7.20 3.00 -8.65
N CYS A 80 -7.77 4.12 -9.10
CA CYS A 80 -9.22 4.28 -9.16
C CYS A 80 -9.85 3.19 -10.06
N LYS A 81 -10.93 2.59 -9.58
CA LYS A 81 -11.70 1.52 -10.24
C LYS A 81 -12.88 2.13 -10.99
N PRO A 82 -13.28 1.59 -12.15
CA PRO A 82 -14.45 2.09 -12.87
C PRO A 82 -15.72 1.80 -12.08
N CYS A 83 -16.62 2.78 -11.98
CA CYS A 83 -17.94 2.55 -11.38
C CYS A 83 -18.72 1.54 -12.23
N THR A 84 -19.22 0.49 -11.60
CA THR A 84 -20.20 -0.38 -12.26
C THR A 84 -21.51 0.37 -12.39
N GLN A 85 -21.99 0.54 -13.63
CA GLN A 85 -23.34 1.03 -13.85
C GLN A 85 -24.31 -0.01 -13.31
N CYS A 86 -25.05 0.32 -12.26
CA CYS A 86 -26.23 -0.43 -11.89
C CYS A 86 -27.23 -0.30 -13.05
N SER A 87 -27.48 -1.39 -13.78
CA SER A 87 -28.54 -1.42 -14.79
C SER A 87 -29.83 -1.04 -14.07
N GLN A 88 -30.42 0.10 -14.40
CA GLN A 88 -31.55 0.68 -13.71
C GLN A 88 -32.80 -0.17 -13.88
N ARG A 89 -32.90 -1.27 -13.12
CA ARG A 89 -34.16 -1.89 -12.77
C ARG A 89 -34.54 -1.43 -11.36
N GLY A 90 -34.70 -0.11 -11.20
CA GLY A 90 -35.48 0.47 -10.11
C GLY A 90 -34.74 1.03 -8.89
N ASN A 91 -33.68 1.83 -9.05
CA ASN A 91 -33.15 2.59 -7.91
C ASN A 91 -32.51 3.92 -8.32
N SER A 92 -33.12 4.99 -7.83
CA SER A 92 -32.74 6.40 -7.93
C SER A 92 -31.27 6.61 -7.58
N PHE A 93 -30.47 7.02 -8.56
CA PHE A 93 -29.19 7.65 -8.32
C PHE A 93 -29.51 9.03 -7.74
N ARG A 94 -29.44 9.20 -6.42
CA ARG A 94 -29.31 10.55 -5.85
C ARG A 94 -27.93 11.04 -6.25
N THR A 95 -27.86 11.73 -7.38
CA THR A 95 -26.74 12.62 -7.65
C THR A 95 -26.56 13.51 -6.42
N PRO A 96 -25.39 13.57 -5.77
CA PRO A 96 -25.11 14.69 -4.88
C PRO A 96 -25.31 15.94 -5.73
N ILE A 97 -26.01 16.92 -5.18
CA ILE A 97 -26.18 18.26 -5.76
C ILE A 97 -24.87 18.65 -6.45
N GLN A 98 -24.85 18.61 -7.79
CA GLN A 98 -23.88 19.36 -8.54
C GLN A 98 -24.29 20.78 -8.21
N GLU A 99 -23.55 21.41 -7.30
CA GLU A 99 -23.60 22.85 -7.05
C GLU A 99 -23.82 23.51 -8.42
N GLU A 100 -25.02 24.06 -8.57
CA GLU A 100 -25.47 24.73 -9.77
C GLU A 100 -24.35 25.62 -10.24
N HIS A 101 -23.93 25.44 -11.50
CA HIS A 101 -23.06 26.41 -12.15
C HIS A 101 -23.72 27.77 -11.92
N THR A 102 -23.07 28.60 -11.12
CA THR A 102 -23.43 30.01 -11.04
C THR A 102 -22.98 30.60 -12.36
N ASP A 103 -23.86 30.51 -13.37
CA ASP A 103 -23.77 31.34 -14.55
C ASP A 103 -23.99 32.77 -14.08
N ALA A 104 -22.90 33.42 -13.71
CA ALA A 104 -22.78 34.85 -13.50
C ALA A 104 -22.94 35.57 -14.84
N ASN A 105 -24.09 35.42 -15.51
CA ASN A 105 -24.49 36.23 -16.65
C ASN A 105 -25.95 35.97 -17.04
N SER A 106 -26.89 36.52 -16.26
CA SER A 106 -28.20 36.86 -16.81
C SER A 106 -28.57 38.27 -16.41
N SER A 107 -27.85 39.22 -16.99
CA SER A 107 -28.39 40.57 -17.20
C SER A 107 -29.35 40.53 -18.37
N LEU A 108 -30.64 40.26 -18.14
CA LEU A 108 -31.79 40.88 -18.83
C LEU A 108 -33.13 40.24 -18.41
N ALA A 109 -33.98 41.03 -17.75
CA ALA A 109 -35.40 41.28 -18.07
C ALA A 109 -36.00 42.06 -16.88
N LYS A 110 -36.13 43.39 -16.94
CA LYS A 110 -37.32 44.12 -17.47
C LYS A 110 -38.62 43.52 -16.88
N ILE A 111 -39.42 44.23 -16.08
CA ILE A 111 -39.95 45.61 -16.18
C ILE A 111 -40.18 46.15 -14.77
#